data_AF-A0AAN4PFW0-F1
#
_entry.id   AF-A0AAN4PFW0-F1
#
_cell.length_a   1.000
_cell.length_b   1.000
_cell.length_c   1.000
_cell.angle_alpha   90.00
_cell.angle_beta   90.00
_cell.angle_gamma   90.00
#
_symmetry.space_group_name_H-M   'P 1'
#
loop_
_entity.id
_entity.type
_entity.pdbx_description
1 polymer ?
#
loop_
_entity_poly.entity_id
_entity_poly.type
_entity_poly.pdbx_seq_one_letter_code
_entity_poly.pdbx_strand_id
1 'polypeptide(L)'
;MHLIPSDFGSFLRHGLLRRYGPRRRILQALLICFALWTLLEVLLIYQRVSTAEAIKPRMPQKPERIYIASMHWNNEAILRSHWNDAIIQLVKAWGTDNVFVSVYESGSWDDTKGALRDLDVELDRLGVRRNITLSDTTHEDEISVSPSSEGWIDTPRGRKELRRIPYLARLRNLTLRPLEDLERQGIAFDKILFVNDVVFTVDDVIELLDTNDGVYAAACSLDYSRPPLYYDTFALRDSHGDEHVMQRWPYFRSTTSRHALFNMSPVPVKSCWNGMVAMPIEPFVSTTPLRFRGIPDSLALFHLEGSECCLIHADNPLSGHQGVYVNPKVRVGYNAPAYEKVHPAGSWLSRQYIALALWENRFRRWATTTLFKKWVVRRRVAQWKSLSSGRHEPGEFCLINEMQVLVANGWAHV
;
A
#
# COMPACT_ATOMS: atom_id res chain seq x y z
N MET A 1 23.31 -11.86 -100.83
CA MET A 1 23.75 -10.70 -100.03
C MET A 1 22.66 -10.40 -99.03
N HIS A 2 22.79 -10.42 -97.70
CA HIS A 2 23.90 -10.57 -96.75
C HIS A 2 23.27 -11.14 -95.46
N LEU A 3 23.74 -12.31 -95.01
CA LEU A 3 24.51 -12.55 -93.77
C LEU A 3 23.75 -12.35 -92.44
N ILE A 4 23.52 -13.49 -91.78
CA ILE A 4 23.29 -13.73 -90.35
C ILE A 4 24.57 -13.36 -89.56
N PRO A 5 24.47 -12.78 -88.35
CA PRO A 5 24.73 -13.53 -87.09
C PRO A 5 23.64 -13.23 -86.03
N SER A 6 22.97 -14.20 -85.42
CA SER A 6 23.39 -15.05 -84.29
C SER A 6 23.98 -14.28 -83.12
N ASP A 7 23.14 -13.96 -82.12
CA ASP A 7 23.60 -14.07 -80.74
C ASP A 7 22.46 -14.49 -79.80
N PHE A 8 22.65 -15.69 -79.24
CA PHE A 8 21.87 -16.29 -78.17
C PHE A 8 22.30 -15.65 -76.85
N GLY A 9 21.36 -15.06 -76.10
CA GLY A 9 21.64 -14.50 -74.80
C GLY A 9 20.45 -14.67 -73.86
N SER A 10 20.42 -15.80 -73.17
CA SER A 10 19.43 -16.16 -72.15
C SER A 10 19.33 -15.12 -71.02
N PHE A 11 18.26 -14.33 -70.98
CA PHE A 11 17.87 -13.64 -69.74
C PHE A 11 17.14 -14.63 -68.83
N LEU A 12 17.97 -15.39 -68.11
CA LEU A 12 17.63 -16.22 -66.96
C LEU A 12 16.74 -15.45 -65.98
N ARG A 13 15.60 -16.07 -65.66
CA ARG A 13 14.83 -15.89 -64.43
C ARG A 13 15.77 -15.79 -63.22
N HIS A 14 16.14 -14.58 -62.81
CA HIS A 14 16.64 -14.34 -61.46
C HIS A 14 15.43 -14.02 -60.58
N GLY A 15 14.84 -15.07 -60.02
CA GLY A 15 14.03 -14.93 -58.83
C GLY A 15 14.88 -14.22 -57.77
N LEU A 16 14.46 -13.00 -57.41
CA LEU A 16 15.03 -12.18 -56.35
C LEU A 16 14.78 -12.83 -54.98
N LEU A 17 15.42 -13.98 -54.72
CA LEU A 17 15.72 -14.40 -53.35
C LEU A 17 16.86 -13.50 -52.88
N ARG A 18 16.48 -12.29 -52.43
CA ARG A 18 17.36 -11.33 -51.78
C ARG A 18 17.92 -12.00 -50.53
N ARG A 19 19.06 -12.71 -50.67
CA ARG A 19 19.74 -13.40 -49.57
C ARG A 19 20.13 -12.36 -48.52
N TYR A 20 19.31 -12.22 -47.49
CA TYR A 20 19.57 -11.33 -46.37
C TYR A 20 20.92 -11.70 -45.73
N GLY A 21 21.81 -10.71 -45.58
CA GLY A 21 23.14 -10.90 -45.00
C GLY A 21 23.08 -11.42 -43.55
N PRO A 22 24.17 -12.04 -43.06
CA PRO A 22 24.21 -12.74 -41.76
C PRO A 22 23.80 -11.84 -40.58
N ARG A 23 24.16 -10.55 -40.60
CA ARG A 23 23.77 -9.57 -39.57
C ARG A 23 22.24 -9.38 -39.46
N ARG A 24 21.51 -9.35 -40.58
CA ARG A 24 20.05 -9.22 -40.57
C ARG A 24 19.38 -10.48 -40.04
N ARG A 25 19.92 -11.66 -40.37
CA ARG A 25 19.42 -12.94 -39.84
C ARG A 25 19.64 -13.05 -38.33
N ILE A 26 20.80 -12.62 -37.83
CA ILE A 26 21.09 -12.57 -36.39
C ILE A 26 20.12 -11.60 -35.69
N LEU A 27 19.93 -10.40 -36.21
CA LEU A 27 18.97 -9.44 -35.64
C LEU A 27 17.54 -10.00 -35.63
N GLN A 28 17.11 -10.63 -36.72
CA GLN A 28 15.81 -11.29 -36.80
C GLN A 28 15.68 -12.42 -35.77
N ALA A 29 16.70 -13.27 -35.64
CA ALA A 29 16.72 -14.33 -34.63
C ALA A 29 16.63 -13.77 -33.21
N LEU A 30 17.38 -12.71 -32.90
CA LEU A 30 17.33 -12.03 -31.60
C LEU A 30 15.93 -11.47 -31.33
N LEU A 31 15.31 -10.78 -32.31
CA LEU A 31 13.96 -10.25 -32.17
C LEU A 31 12.92 -11.36 -31.96
N ILE A 32 13.05 -12.49 -32.66
CA ILE A 32 12.17 -13.65 -32.48
C ILE A 32 12.36 -14.26 -31.10
N CYS A 33 13.59 -14.56 -30.69
CA CYS A 33 13.88 -15.09 -29.36
C CYS A 33 13.34 -14.18 -28.26
N PHE A 34 13.45 -12.87 -28.46
CA PHE A 34 12.99 -11.87 -27.51
C PHE A 34 11.46 -11.73 -27.45
N ALA A 35 10.79 -11.83 -28.61
CA ALA A 35 9.34 -11.91 -28.67
C ALA A 35 8.81 -13.20 -28.02
N LEU A 36 9.47 -14.35 -28.27
CA LEU A 36 9.14 -15.63 -27.64
C LEU A 36 9.35 -15.59 -26.13
N TRP A 37 10.45 -14.99 -25.67
CA TRP A 37 10.70 -14.81 -24.24
C TRP A 37 9.62 -13.94 -23.57
N THR A 38 9.28 -12.81 -24.19
CA THR A 38 8.20 -11.93 -23.70
C THR A 38 6.86 -12.67 -23.66
N LEU A 39 6.53 -13.43 -24.71
CA LEU A 39 5.31 -14.22 -24.77
C LEU A 39 5.26 -15.25 -23.65
N LEU A 40 6.35 -15.98 -23.42
CA LEU A 40 6.43 -16.97 -22.34
C LEU A 40 6.30 -16.31 -20.96
N GLU A 41 6.99 -15.19 -20.72
CA GLU A 41 6.88 -14.43 -19.46
C GLU A 41 5.45 -13.98 -19.20
N VAL A 42 4.77 -13.42 -20.22
CA VAL A 42 3.36 -13.01 -20.13
C VAL A 42 2.44 -14.19 -19.82
N LEU A 43 2.61 -15.33 -20.50
CA LEU A 43 1.78 -16.51 -20.28
C LEU A 43 1.98 -17.10 -18.87
N LEU A 44 3.22 -17.18 -18.40
CA LEU A 44 3.54 -17.67 -17.06
C LEU A 44 2.95 -16.77 -15.97
N ILE A 45 3.09 -15.45 -16.10
CA ILE A 45 2.51 -14.49 -15.15
C ILE A 45 0.99 -14.57 -15.18
N TYR A 46 0.39 -14.56 -16.37
CA TYR A 46 -1.06 -14.67 -16.52
C TYR A 46 -1.62 -15.95 -15.88
N GLN A 47 -0.94 -17.08 -16.08
CA GLN A 47 -1.31 -18.36 -15.47
C GLN A 47 -1.24 -18.29 -13.94
N ARG A 48 -0.18 -17.71 -13.38
CA ARG A 48 -0.02 -17.56 -11.91
C ARG A 48 -1.09 -16.67 -11.31
N VAL A 49 -1.37 -15.53 -11.94
CA VAL A 49 -2.45 -14.61 -11.54
C VAL A 49 -3.80 -15.33 -11.57
N SER A 50 -4.12 -15.97 -12.69
CA SER A 50 -5.40 -16.68 -12.87
C SER A 50 -5.55 -17.85 -11.89
N THR A 51 -4.46 -18.57 -11.60
CA THR A 51 -4.47 -19.69 -10.63
C THR A 51 -4.65 -19.17 -9.21
N ALA A 52 -3.97 -18.07 -8.84
CA ALA A 52 -4.10 -17.46 -7.53
C ALA A 52 -5.53 -16.95 -7.27
N GLU A 53 -6.20 -16.37 -8.27
CA GLU A 53 -7.59 -15.88 -8.14
C GLU A 53 -8.63 -17.01 -8.09
N ALA A 54 -8.32 -18.19 -8.65
CA ALA A 54 -9.23 -19.33 -8.60
C ALA A 54 -9.24 -20.04 -7.23
N ILE A 55 -8.20 -19.85 -6.42
CA ILE A 55 -8.08 -20.46 -5.10
C ILE A 55 -8.75 -19.53 -4.08
N LYS A 56 -9.84 -20.01 -3.48
CA LYS A 56 -10.46 -19.31 -2.35
C LYS A 56 -9.67 -19.55 -1.06
N PRO A 57 -9.46 -18.52 -0.24
CA PRO A 57 -8.85 -18.70 1.07
C PRO A 57 -9.73 -19.59 1.95
N ARG A 58 -9.11 -20.29 2.89
CA ARG A 58 -9.80 -21.18 3.82
C ARG A 58 -9.66 -20.62 5.22
N MET A 59 -10.77 -20.59 5.96
CA MET A 59 -10.72 -20.23 7.37
C MET A 59 -9.70 -21.11 8.13
N PRO A 60 -8.87 -20.51 9.00
CA PRO A 60 -7.95 -21.27 9.83
C PRO A 60 -8.73 -22.20 10.77
N GLN A 61 -8.19 -23.41 11.03
CA GLN A 61 -8.84 -24.37 11.93
C GLN A 61 -8.96 -23.83 13.37
N LYS A 62 -8.03 -22.97 13.76
CA LYS A 62 -8.06 -22.23 15.03
C LYS A 62 -7.84 -20.75 14.69
N PRO A 63 -8.90 -19.95 14.64
CA PRO A 63 -8.75 -18.52 14.37
C PRO A 63 -7.98 -17.85 15.50
N GLU A 64 -6.97 -17.06 15.12
CA GLU A 64 -6.25 -16.15 16.00
C GLU A 64 -7.22 -15.11 16.59
N ARG A 65 -6.93 -14.56 17.76
CA ARG A 65 -7.70 -13.43 18.31
C ARG A 65 -7.25 -12.13 17.65
N ILE A 66 -8.19 -11.38 17.09
CA ILE A 66 -7.90 -10.16 16.34
C ILE A 66 -8.45 -8.91 17.05
N TYR A 67 -7.58 -7.91 17.19
CA TYR A 67 -7.97 -6.56 17.58
C TYR A 67 -8.13 -5.72 16.32
N ILE A 68 -9.35 -5.30 15.98
CA ILE A 68 -9.63 -4.47 14.81
C ILE A 68 -9.53 -3.00 15.21
N ALA A 69 -8.77 -2.21 14.46
CA ALA A 69 -8.57 -0.79 14.71
C ALA A 69 -8.87 0.04 13.45
N SER A 70 -9.76 1.02 13.56
CA SER A 70 -10.12 1.89 12.43
C SER A 70 -10.33 3.33 12.83
N MET A 71 -10.14 4.24 11.87
CA MET A 71 -10.41 5.66 12.00
C MET A 71 -11.28 6.13 10.85
N HIS A 72 -12.25 7.00 11.15
CA HIS A 72 -13.16 7.54 10.14
C HIS A 72 -13.32 9.05 10.25
N TRP A 73 -13.44 9.69 9.07
CA TRP A 73 -13.79 11.09 8.92
C TRP A 73 -14.50 11.29 7.58
N ASN A 74 -15.76 11.73 7.61
CA ASN A 74 -16.62 11.92 6.44
C ASN A 74 -16.74 10.66 5.56
N ASN A 75 -17.07 9.53 6.18
CA ASN A 75 -17.13 8.21 5.57
C ASN A 75 -18.55 7.61 5.56
N GLU A 76 -19.61 8.37 5.80
CA GLU A 76 -20.98 7.85 5.97
C GLU A 76 -21.36 6.88 4.85
N ALA A 77 -21.18 7.31 3.59
CA ALA A 77 -21.64 6.55 2.44
C ALA A 77 -21.01 5.14 2.37
N ILE A 78 -19.71 5.00 2.61
CA ILE A 78 -19.02 3.70 2.56
C ILE A 78 -19.27 2.86 3.81
N LEU A 79 -19.42 3.50 4.98
CA LEU A 79 -19.79 2.83 6.23
C LEU A 79 -21.15 2.13 6.10
N ARG A 80 -22.16 2.88 5.64
CA ARG A 80 -23.53 2.38 5.49
C ARG A 80 -23.67 1.34 4.39
N SER A 81 -22.90 1.45 3.31
CA SER A 81 -23.09 0.59 2.14
C SER A 81 -22.23 -0.68 2.15
N HIS A 82 -21.07 -0.69 2.82
CA HIS A 82 -20.12 -1.80 2.73
C HIS A 82 -19.38 -2.09 4.04
N TRP A 83 -18.73 -1.07 4.63
CA TRP A 83 -17.72 -1.31 5.66
C TRP A 83 -18.33 -1.86 6.96
N ASN A 84 -19.47 -1.33 7.43
CA ASN A 84 -20.15 -1.84 8.62
C ASN A 84 -20.55 -3.30 8.43
N ASP A 85 -21.19 -3.63 7.30
CA ASP A 85 -21.61 -5.00 6.98
C ASP A 85 -20.42 -5.95 6.87
N ALA A 86 -19.27 -5.49 6.34
CA ALA A 86 -18.05 -6.28 6.24
C ALA A 86 -17.48 -6.59 7.63
N ILE A 87 -17.49 -5.64 8.57
CA ILE A 87 -17.08 -5.87 9.97
C ILE A 87 -18.02 -6.87 10.65
N ILE A 88 -19.34 -6.73 10.47
CA ILE A 88 -20.32 -7.66 11.03
C ILE A 88 -20.12 -9.08 10.47
N GLN A 89 -19.87 -9.20 9.16
CA GLN A 89 -19.59 -10.51 8.54
C GLN A 89 -18.29 -11.12 9.05
N LEU A 90 -17.23 -10.31 9.19
CA LEU A 90 -15.96 -10.76 9.74
C LEU A 90 -16.13 -11.28 11.16
N VAL A 91 -16.78 -10.52 12.04
CA VAL A 91 -17.09 -10.95 13.41
C VAL A 91 -17.83 -12.29 13.43
N LYS A 92 -18.88 -12.43 12.61
CA LYS A 92 -19.67 -13.67 12.54
C LYS A 92 -18.84 -14.87 12.07
N ALA A 93 -17.95 -14.65 11.10
CA ALA A 93 -17.07 -15.69 10.59
C ALA A 93 -15.96 -16.09 11.58
N TRP A 94 -15.41 -15.11 12.29
CA TRP A 94 -14.26 -15.30 13.19
C TRP A 94 -14.64 -15.78 14.60
N GLY A 95 -15.87 -15.48 15.00
CA GLY A 95 -16.39 -15.73 16.35
C GLY A 95 -16.26 -14.51 17.25
N THR A 96 -17.34 -14.18 17.96
CA THR A 96 -17.49 -12.98 18.78
C THR A 96 -16.45 -12.87 19.90
N ASP A 97 -16.00 -14.00 20.45
CA ASP A 97 -15.00 -14.06 21.53
C ASP A 97 -13.55 -13.81 21.05
N ASN A 98 -13.34 -13.97 19.74
CA ASN A 98 -12.03 -13.85 19.08
C ASN A 98 -11.79 -12.46 18.50
N VAL A 99 -12.76 -11.55 18.59
CA VAL A 99 -12.68 -10.22 17.97
C VAL A 99 -12.91 -9.12 19.01
N PHE A 100 -12.13 -8.05 18.91
CA PHE A 100 -12.44 -6.77 19.52
C PHE A 100 -12.46 -5.68 18.44
N VAL A 101 -13.44 -4.77 18.49
CA VAL A 101 -13.57 -3.70 17.50
C VAL A 101 -13.32 -2.34 18.13
N SER A 102 -12.27 -1.64 17.71
CA SER A 102 -11.92 -0.28 18.13
C SER A 102 -12.06 0.68 16.95
N VAL A 103 -12.96 1.65 17.07
CA VAL A 103 -13.21 2.67 16.05
C VAL A 103 -13.12 4.06 16.67
N TYR A 104 -12.38 4.95 16.01
CA TYR A 104 -12.32 6.36 16.38
C TYR A 104 -12.80 7.24 15.22
N GLU A 105 -13.87 7.98 15.46
CA GLU A 105 -14.43 8.96 14.51
C GLU A 105 -13.94 10.36 14.89
N SER A 106 -13.35 11.09 13.93
CA SER A 106 -12.61 12.33 14.20
C SER A 106 -13.33 13.62 13.77
N GLY A 107 -14.61 13.78 14.12
CA GLY A 107 -15.33 15.04 13.94
C GLY A 107 -15.84 15.28 12.51
N SER A 108 -16.56 14.29 11.98
CA SER A 108 -17.22 14.32 10.67
C SER A 108 -18.37 15.32 10.63
N TRP A 109 -18.66 15.79 9.42
CA TRP A 109 -19.71 16.76 9.12
C TRP A 109 -20.92 16.11 8.43
N ASP A 110 -20.73 14.91 7.88
CA ASP A 110 -21.79 14.02 7.42
C ASP A 110 -22.31 13.15 8.59
N ASP A 111 -23.22 12.21 8.31
CA ASP A 111 -23.75 11.32 9.34
C ASP A 111 -22.89 10.05 9.55
N THR A 112 -21.56 10.18 9.43
CA THR A 112 -20.61 9.12 9.82
C THR A 112 -20.87 8.67 11.26
N LYS A 113 -21.16 9.63 12.16
CA LYS A 113 -21.50 9.34 13.56
C LYS A 113 -22.76 8.46 13.67
N GLY A 114 -23.81 8.74 12.89
CA GLY A 114 -25.00 7.89 12.83
C GLY A 114 -24.69 6.50 12.31
N ALA A 115 -23.93 6.39 11.21
CA ALA A 115 -23.53 5.10 10.65
C ALA A 115 -22.75 4.24 11.65
N LEU A 116 -21.88 4.84 12.47
CA LEU A 116 -21.12 4.12 13.50
C LEU A 116 -21.97 3.77 14.73
N ARG A 117 -23.01 4.54 15.06
CA ARG A 117 -24.00 4.14 16.08
C ARG A 117 -24.80 2.92 15.65
N ASP A 118 -25.17 2.84 14.37
CA ASP A 118 -25.86 1.66 13.83
C ASP A 118 -24.97 0.41 13.94
N LEU A 119 -23.67 0.54 13.63
CA LEU A 119 -22.70 -0.52 13.85
C LEU A 119 -22.57 -0.91 15.33
N ASP A 120 -22.55 0.08 16.22
CA ASP A 120 -22.45 -0.14 17.67
C ASP A 120 -23.59 -1.03 18.17
N VAL A 121 -24.83 -0.71 17.78
CA VAL A 121 -26.04 -1.49 18.13
C VAL A 121 -25.95 -2.93 17.61
N GLU A 122 -25.54 -3.13 16.37
CA GLU A 122 -25.45 -4.48 15.81
C GLU A 122 -24.32 -5.31 16.44
N LEU A 123 -23.17 -4.71 16.75
CA LEU A 123 -22.10 -5.38 17.48
C LEU A 123 -22.53 -5.72 18.91
N ASP A 124 -23.32 -4.86 19.57
CA ASP A 124 -23.90 -5.13 20.89
C ASP A 124 -24.82 -6.34 20.87
N ARG A 125 -25.72 -6.37 19.88
CA ARG A 125 -26.67 -7.47 19.69
C ARG A 125 -25.96 -8.80 19.49
N LEU A 126 -24.78 -8.79 18.86
CA LEU A 126 -23.94 -9.97 18.67
C LEU A 126 -23.08 -10.32 19.90
N GLY A 127 -23.06 -9.48 20.93
CA GLY A 127 -22.23 -9.69 22.13
C GLY A 127 -20.73 -9.46 21.91
N VAL A 128 -20.36 -8.62 20.94
CA VAL A 128 -18.96 -8.34 20.61
C VAL A 128 -18.44 -7.22 21.48
N ARG A 129 -17.25 -7.44 22.07
CA ARG A 129 -16.54 -6.39 22.80
C ARG A 129 -16.00 -5.35 21.82
N ARG A 130 -16.25 -4.08 22.11
CA ARG A 130 -15.91 -2.98 21.22
C ARG A 130 -15.69 -1.67 21.98
N ASN A 131 -15.06 -0.72 21.31
CA ASN A 131 -14.96 0.67 21.71
C ASN A 131 -15.17 1.54 20.47
N ILE A 132 -16.32 2.22 20.37
CA ILE A 132 -16.63 3.17 19.30
C ILE A 132 -16.65 4.56 19.92
N THR A 133 -15.64 5.37 19.60
CA THR A 133 -15.50 6.74 20.09
C THR A 133 -15.89 7.73 19.00
N LEU A 134 -16.84 8.61 19.32
CA LEU A 134 -17.34 9.65 18.40
C LEU A 134 -16.88 11.03 18.91
N SER A 135 -15.98 11.68 18.17
CA SER A 135 -15.42 12.98 18.58
C SER A 135 -16.29 14.15 18.11
N ASP A 136 -16.52 15.13 18.99
CA ASP A 136 -17.15 16.39 18.61
C ASP A 136 -16.13 17.44 18.13
N THR A 137 -14.84 17.20 18.31
CA THR A 137 -13.77 18.06 17.81
C THR A 137 -13.60 17.87 16.30
N THR A 138 -13.94 18.90 15.52
CA THR A 138 -13.77 18.96 14.07
C THR A 138 -12.34 19.36 13.69
N HIS A 139 -11.97 19.21 12.42
CA HIS A 139 -10.72 19.78 11.90
C HIS A 139 -10.62 21.30 12.09
N GLU A 140 -11.73 22.04 12.00
CA GLU A 140 -11.74 23.49 12.23
C GLU A 140 -11.37 23.80 13.68
N ASP A 141 -11.89 23.02 14.63
CA ASP A 141 -11.54 23.16 16.05
C ASP A 141 -10.04 22.87 16.26
N GLU A 142 -9.51 21.80 15.64
CA GLU A 142 -8.10 21.42 15.75
C GLU A 142 -7.14 22.50 15.25
N ILE A 143 -7.44 23.13 14.10
CA ILE A 143 -6.60 24.20 13.55
C ILE A 143 -6.83 25.56 14.22
N SER A 144 -7.92 25.72 14.97
CA SER A 144 -8.25 26.94 15.71
C SER A 144 -7.57 27.01 17.09
N VAL A 145 -7.03 25.89 17.59
CA VAL A 145 -6.25 25.89 18.83
C VAL A 145 -5.01 26.77 18.68
N SER A 146 -4.69 27.55 19.71
CA SER A 146 -3.46 28.34 19.77
C SER A 146 -2.24 27.48 19.41
N PRO A 147 -1.45 27.85 18.39
CA PRO A 147 -0.34 27.01 17.93
C PRO A 147 0.63 26.66 19.05
N SER A 148 0.74 25.37 19.39
CA SER A 148 1.77 24.89 20.31
C SER A 148 3.13 24.80 19.60
N SER A 149 4.21 24.51 20.33
CA SER A 149 5.50 24.20 19.70
C SER A 149 5.51 22.83 19.01
N GLU A 150 4.72 21.87 19.52
CA GLU A 150 4.75 20.47 19.08
C GLU A 150 3.66 20.19 18.04
N GLY A 151 4.05 19.63 16.89
CA GLY A 151 3.13 19.28 15.82
C GLY A 151 2.67 20.47 14.96
N TRP A 152 3.25 21.66 15.15
CA TRP A 152 2.98 22.85 14.34
C TRP A 152 4.22 23.30 13.58
N ILE A 153 4.05 23.89 12.40
CA ILE A 153 5.17 24.34 11.56
C ILE A 153 4.92 25.71 10.93
N ASP A 154 5.98 26.52 10.82
CA ASP A 154 5.95 27.75 10.04
C ASP A 154 5.96 27.41 8.54
N THR A 155 4.96 27.90 7.82
CA THR A 155 4.82 27.62 6.38
C THR A 155 5.24 28.82 5.52
N PRO A 156 5.53 28.62 4.23
CA PRO A 156 5.80 29.72 3.30
C PRO A 156 4.67 30.75 3.18
N ARG A 157 3.47 30.42 3.70
CA ARG A 157 2.31 31.33 3.77
C ARG A 157 2.41 32.35 4.90
N GLY A 158 3.50 32.36 5.67
CA GLY A 158 3.76 33.33 6.74
C GLY A 158 2.90 33.12 7.99
N ARG A 159 2.40 31.90 8.19
CA ARG A 159 1.60 31.51 9.36
C ARG A 159 2.04 30.15 9.88
N LYS A 160 1.78 29.91 11.16
CA LYS A 160 2.04 28.65 11.84
C LYS A 160 0.82 27.73 11.70
N GLU A 161 1.03 26.52 11.21
CA GLU A 161 -0.05 25.61 10.84
C GLU A 161 0.15 24.22 11.42
N LEU A 162 -0.96 23.54 11.76
CA LEU A 162 -0.95 22.21 12.34
C LEU A 162 -0.49 21.19 11.29
N ARG A 163 0.52 20.40 11.62
CA ARG A 163 1.06 19.37 10.73
C ARG A 163 0.10 18.18 10.63
N ARG A 164 -0.12 17.71 9.40
CA ARG A 164 -1.06 16.61 9.10
C ARG A 164 -0.64 15.30 9.77
N ILE A 165 0.64 14.92 9.65
CA ILE A 165 1.07 13.58 10.06
C ILE A 165 1.08 13.37 11.58
N PRO A 166 1.61 14.30 12.40
CA PRO A 166 1.47 14.20 13.86
C PRO A 166 0.00 14.12 14.30
N TYR A 167 -0.90 14.87 13.64
CA TYR A 167 -2.34 14.79 13.87
C TYR A 167 -2.89 13.37 13.61
N LEU A 168 -2.63 12.80 12.42
CA LEU A 168 -3.06 11.43 12.08
C LEU A 168 -2.46 10.37 13.01
N ALA A 169 -1.18 10.50 13.34
CA ALA A 169 -0.50 9.60 14.27
C ALA A 169 -1.16 9.59 15.65
N ARG A 170 -1.51 10.77 16.17
CA ARG A 170 -2.26 10.90 17.44
C ARG A 170 -3.59 10.15 17.37
N LEU A 171 -4.37 10.35 16.31
CA LEU A 171 -5.66 9.67 16.15
C LEU A 171 -5.49 8.14 16.08
N ARG A 172 -4.49 7.64 15.35
CA ARG A 172 -4.23 6.19 15.28
C ARG A 172 -3.85 5.61 16.63
N ASN A 173 -3.13 6.38 17.45
CA ASN A 173 -2.82 5.95 18.81
C ASN A 173 -4.06 5.96 19.73
N LEU A 174 -5.09 6.76 19.46
CA LEU A 174 -6.34 6.71 20.23
C LEU A 174 -7.09 5.39 20.02
N THR A 175 -7.06 4.81 18.82
CA THR A 175 -7.66 3.49 18.56
C THR A 175 -6.93 2.36 19.28
N LEU A 176 -5.69 2.58 19.74
CA LEU A 176 -4.89 1.60 20.49
C LEU A 176 -5.10 1.68 22.01
N ARG A 177 -5.71 2.75 22.55
CA ARG A 177 -5.89 2.88 24.01
C ARG A 177 -6.67 1.71 24.64
N PRO A 178 -7.79 1.23 24.05
CA PRO A 178 -8.50 0.09 24.63
C PRO A 178 -7.64 -1.18 24.72
N LEU A 179 -6.66 -1.37 23.83
CA LEU A 179 -5.74 -2.51 23.88
C LEU A 179 -4.93 -2.52 25.19
N GLU A 180 -4.48 -1.36 25.67
CA GLU A 180 -3.74 -1.26 26.93
C GLU A 180 -4.60 -1.64 28.14
N ASP A 181 -5.87 -1.24 28.14
CA ASP A 181 -6.83 -1.60 29.18
C ASP A 181 -7.15 -3.10 29.18
N LEU A 182 -7.32 -3.68 27.98
CA LEU A 182 -7.58 -5.11 27.81
C LEU A 182 -6.38 -5.95 28.24
N GLU A 183 -5.16 -5.55 27.91
CA GLU A 183 -3.94 -6.23 28.33
C GLU A 183 -3.81 -6.23 29.86
N ARG A 184 -4.10 -5.10 30.52
CA ARG A 184 -4.13 -5.02 32.01
C ARG A 184 -5.18 -5.93 32.64
N GLN A 185 -6.25 -6.25 31.91
CA GLN A 185 -7.30 -7.18 32.34
C GLN A 185 -6.95 -8.65 31.99
N GLY A 186 -5.76 -8.92 31.44
CA GLY A 186 -5.35 -10.26 31.02
C GLY A 186 -6.02 -10.74 29.72
N ILE A 187 -6.58 -9.83 28.93
CA ILE A 187 -7.19 -10.15 27.64
C ILE A 187 -6.16 -9.88 26.53
N ALA A 188 -5.50 -10.93 26.09
CA ALA A 188 -4.55 -10.88 24.99
C ALA A 188 -5.20 -11.14 23.62
N PHE A 189 -4.59 -10.57 22.58
CA PHE A 189 -4.89 -10.82 21.17
C PHE A 189 -3.62 -11.32 20.47
N ASP A 190 -3.74 -11.94 19.30
CA ASP A 190 -2.57 -12.41 18.54
C ASP A 190 -2.12 -11.37 17.52
N LYS A 191 -3.10 -10.73 16.85
CA LYS A 191 -2.86 -9.74 15.79
C LYS A 191 -3.71 -8.49 15.99
N ILE A 192 -3.21 -7.37 15.50
CA ILE A 192 -3.99 -6.17 15.22
C ILE A 192 -4.26 -6.06 13.72
N LEU A 193 -5.52 -5.82 13.36
CA LEU A 193 -5.97 -5.56 12.00
C LEU A 193 -6.38 -4.09 11.90
N PHE A 194 -5.56 -3.29 11.24
CA PHE A 194 -5.92 -1.93 10.89
C PHE A 194 -6.69 -1.91 9.58
N VAL A 195 -7.85 -1.25 9.57
CA VAL A 195 -8.71 -1.14 8.38
C VAL A 195 -9.06 0.31 8.16
N ASN A 196 -8.79 0.84 6.96
CA ASN A 196 -9.26 2.17 6.55
C ASN A 196 -10.74 2.12 6.11
N ASP A 197 -11.25 3.23 5.60
CA ASP A 197 -12.53 3.39 4.90
C ASP A 197 -12.55 2.73 3.50
N VAL A 198 -12.35 1.42 3.46
CA VAL A 198 -12.29 0.62 2.22
C VAL A 198 -13.36 -0.48 2.18
N VAL A 199 -13.76 -0.88 0.98
CA VAL A 199 -14.53 -2.09 0.72
C VAL A 199 -13.57 -3.29 0.79
N PHE A 200 -13.94 -4.29 1.58
CA PHE A 200 -13.22 -5.55 1.77
C PHE A 200 -14.20 -6.69 2.11
N THR A 201 -13.72 -7.92 2.05
CA THR A 201 -14.48 -9.14 2.40
C THR A 201 -13.78 -9.95 3.50
N VAL A 202 -14.47 -10.94 4.05
CA VAL A 202 -13.85 -11.90 4.99
C VAL A 202 -12.70 -12.66 4.32
N ASP A 203 -12.85 -13.03 3.05
CA ASP A 203 -11.80 -13.70 2.27
C ASP A 203 -10.54 -12.84 2.17
N ASP A 204 -10.68 -11.52 1.97
CA ASP A 204 -9.56 -10.57 1.97
C ASP A 204 -8.80 -10.59 3.31
N VAL A 205 -9.51 -10.69 4.43
CA VAL A 205 -8.90 -10.72 5.77
C VAL A 205 -8.21 -12.07 6.02
N ILE A 206 -8.82 -13.19 5.63
CA ILE A 206 -8.19 -14.51 5.75
C ILE A 206 -6.88 -14.53 4.96
N GLU A 207 -6.91 -14.11 3.70
CA GLU A 207 -5.72 -14.10 2.84
C GLU A 207 -4.67 -13.11 3.34
N LEU A 208 -5.07 -11.98 3.94
CA LEU A 208 -4.14 -11.03 4.55
C LEU A 208 -3.44 -11.65 5.76
N LEU A 209 -4.18 -12.28 6.67
CA LEU A 209 -3.64 -12.90 7.87
C LEU A 209 -2.75 -14.11 7.57
N ASP A 210 -3.03 -14.85 6.49
CA ASP A 210 -2.24 -15.99 6.03
C ASP A 210 -0.99 -15.59 5.19
N THR A 211 -0.75 -14.29 5.00
CA THR A 211 0.42 -13.80 4.27
C THR A 211 1.70 -14.40 4.87
N ASN A 212 2.55 -15.00 4.04
CA ASN A 212 3.82 -15.63 4.48
C ASN A 212 3.60 -16.65 5.62
N ASP A 213 2.58 -17.50 5.48
CA ASP A 213 2.20 -18.54 6.43
C ASP A 213 1.91 -17.97 7.84
N GLY A 214 1.39 -16.74 7.91
CA GLY A 214 1.09 -16.03 9.16
C GLY A 214 2.29 -15.39 9.86
N VAL A 215 3.50 -15.51 9.30
CA VAL A 215 4.75 -15.04 9.89
C VAL A 215 5.23 -13.76 9.21
N TYR A 216 5.01 -12.61 9.85
CA TYR A 216 5.43 -11.30 9.34
C TYR A 216 5.43 -10.27 10.46
N ALA A 217 6.21 -9.20 10.27
CA ALA A 217 6.10 -7.99 11.08
C ALA A 217 4.88 -7.16 10.69
N ALA A 218 4.57 -7.12 9.39
CA ALA A 218 3.35 -6.53 8.86
C ALA A 218 2.99 -7.14 7.49
N ALA A 219 1.70 -7.35 7.26
CA ALA A 219 1.14 -7.75 5.98
C ALA A 219 0.10 -6.71 5.56
N CYS A 220 0.20 -6.18 4.33
CA CYS A 220 -0.70 -5.15 3.82
C CYS A 220 -1.40 -5.57 2.53
N SER A 221 -2.59 -5.03 2.30
CA SER A 221 -3.29 -5.12 1.02
C SER A 221 -2.70 -4.20 -0.06
N LEU A 222 -3.32 -4.16 -1.24
CA LEU A 222 -3.22 -3.09 -2.22
C LEU A 222 -4.54 -2.32 -2.28
N ASP A 223 -4.51 -0.99 -2.33
CA ASP A 223 -5.70 -0.15 -2.35
C ASP A 223 -5.93 0.57 -3.67
N TYR A 224 -7.21 0.76 -4.01
CA TYR A 224 -7.61 1.43 -5.23
C TYR A 224 -8.75 2.41 -5.00
N SER A 225 -8.53 3.66 -5.40
CA SER A 225 -9.61 4.65 -5.54
C SER A 225 -10.07 4.77 -7.00
N ARG A 226 -9.11 4.72 -7.95
CA ARG A 226 -9.34 4.78 -9.40
C ARG A 226 -8.46 3.75 -10.14
N PRO A 227 -8.85 2.46 -10.16
CA PRO A 227 -8.12 1.43 -10.89
C PRO A 227 -7.87 1.82 -12.36
N PRO A 228 -6.71 1.48 -12.94
CA PRO A 228 -5.70 0.53 -12.44
C PRO A 228 -4.58 1.18 -11.61
N LEU A 229 -4.75 2.43 -11.16
CA LEU A 229 -3.78 3.11 -10.29
C LEU A 229 -4.03 2.71 -8.83
N TYR A 230 -3.01 2.20 -8.15
CA TYR A 230 -3.09 2.01 -6.71
C TYR A 230 -2.99 3.38 -6.00
N TYR A 231 -3.63 3.51 -4.83
CA TYR A 231 -3.87 4.80 -4.19
C TYR A 231 -2.74 5.24 -3.25
N ASP A 232 -2.39 4.45 -2.24
CA ASP A 232 -1.46 4.88 -1.18
C ASP A 232 0.01 4.78 -1.60
N THR A 233 0.44 5.81 -2.32
CA THR A 233 1.82 5.97 -2.77
C THR A 233 2.78 6.49 -1.69
N PHE A 234 2.26 6.99 -0.57
CA PHE A 234 3.08 7.65 0.44
C PHE A 234 3.69 6.62 1.41
N ALA A 235 2.91 5.60 1.81
CA ALA A 235 3.39 4.57 2.73
C ALA A 235 4.18 3.46 2.02
N LEU A 236 3.83 3.10 0.78
CA LEU A 236 4.40 1.96 0.08
C LEU A 236 5.83 2.22 -0.42
N ARG A 237 6.80 1.48 0.13
CA ARG A 237 8.22 1.50 -0.27
C ARG A 237 8.68 0.10 -0.60
N ASP A 238 9.29 -0.10 -1.77
CA ASP A 238 9.76 -1.42 -2.20
C ASP A 238 10.86 -1.98 -1.28
N SER A 239 11.37 -3.20 -1.55
CA SER A 239 12.35 -3.83 -0.66
C SER A 239 13.67 -3.06 -0.50
N HIS A 240 13.97 -2.09 -1.38
CA HIS A 240 15.12 -1.18 -1.27
C HIS A 240 14.75 0.16 -0.62
N GLY A 241 13.52 0.32 -0.15
CA GLY A 241 12.99 1.57 0.39
C GLY A 241 12.76 2.62 -0.70
N ASP A 242 12.60 2.21 -1.97
CA ASP A 242 12.25 3.13 -3.05
C ASP A 242 10.73 3.26 -3.18
N GLU A 243 10.26 4.46 -3.56
CA GLU A 243 8.88 4.64 -4.04
C GLU A 243 8.65 3.83 -5.34
N HIS A 244 7.39 3.61 -5.67
CA HIS A 244 6.99 2.94 -6.91
C HIS A 244 7.64 3.59 -8.15
N VAL A 245 7.99 2.76 -9.14
CA VAL A 245 8.44 3.26 -10.45
C VAL A 245 7.25 3.62 -11.35
N MET A 246 6.07 3.08 -11.06
CA MET A 246 4.78 3.39 -11.71
C MET A 246 3.61 2.97 -10.80
N GLN A 247 2.46 3.65 -10.86
CA GLN A 247 1.28 3.30 -10.03
C GLN A 247 0.45 2.13 -10.59
N ARG A 248 0.76 1.67 -11.79
CA ARG A 248 0.14 0.49 -12.41
C ARG A 248 1.00 -0.74 -12.13
N TRP A 249 0.39 -1.92 -12.10
CA TRP A 249 1.15 -3.16 -12.00
C TRP A 249 2.22 -3.17 -13.12
N PRO A 250 3.50 -3.55 -12.89
CA PRO A 250 4.03 -4.18 -11.68
C PRO A 250 4.84 -3.25 -10.75
N TYR A 251 4.31 -2.06 -10.45
CA TYR A 251 4.65 -1.10 -9.38
C TYR A 251 6.12 -0.77 -9.06
N PHE A 252 6.90 -1.78 -8.70
CA PHE A 252 8.17 -1.65 -7.99
C PHE A 252 9.38 -1.49 -8.90
N ARG A 253 10.42 -0.85 -8.38
CA ARG A 253 11.75 -0.82 -9.01
C ARG A 253 12.53 -2.08 -8.66
N SER A 254 12.55 -2.43 -7.37
CA SER A 254 13.23 -3.58 -6.80
C SER A 254 12.94 -4.86 -7.58
N THR A 255 14.00 -5.60 -7.89
CA THR A 255 13.92 -6.93 -8.49
C THR A 255 13.22 -7.89 -7.54
N THR A 256 13.56 -7.88 -6.25
CA THR A 256 12.97 -8.77 -5.24
C THR A 256 11.46 -8.58 -5.15
N SER A 257 10.99 -7.33 -5.00
CA SER A 257 9.56 -7.05 -4.93
C SER A 257 8.83 -7.41 -6.23
N ARG A 258 9.42 -7.11 -7.40
CA ARG A 258 8.81 -7.49 -8.70
C ARG A 258 8.74 -8.99 -8.92
N HIS A 259 9.79 -9.74 -8.58
CA HIS A 259 9.80 -11.19 -8.75
C HIS A 259 8.73 -11.87 -7.88
N ALA A 260 8.57 -11.44 -6.63
CA ALA A 260 7.49 -11.90 -5.77
C ALA A 260 6.11 -11.56 -6.34
N LEU A 261 5.93 -10.32 -6.82
CA LEU A 261 4.68 -9.87 -7.43
C LEU A 261 4.31 -10.69 -8.67
N PHE A 262 5.28 -11.03 -9.52
CA PHE A 262 5.09 -11.90 -10.70
C PHE A 262 4.77 -13.35 -10.34
N ASN A 263 5.11 -13.77 -9.13
CA ASN A 263 4.85 -15.09 -8.60
C ASN A 263 3.53 -15.18 -7.81
N MET A 264 2.82 -14.05 -7.62
CA MET A 264 1.67 -13.96 -6.70
C MET A 264 2.00 -14.44 -5.27
N SER A 265 3.25 -14.24 -4.85
CA SER A 265 3.73 -14.56 -3.50
C SER A 265 3.78 -13.30 -2.63
N PRO A 266 3.87 -13.40 -1.29
CA PRO A 266 4.08 -12.25 -0.41
C PRO A 266 5.23 -11.38 -0.91
N VAL A 267 4.95 -10.10 -1.17
CA VAL A 267 5.90 -9.18 -1.82
C VAL A 267 6.72 -8.46 -0.76
N PRO A 268 8.04 -8.72 -0.65
CA PRO A 268 8.86 -8.04 0.35
C PRO A 268 8.96 -6.55 0.05
N VAL A 269 8.71 -5.73 1.07
CA VAL A 269 8.73 -4.27 1.02
C VAL A 269 9.42 -3.72 2.27
N LYS A 270 9.79 -2.43 2.28
CA LYS A 270 10.25 -1.76 3.50
C LYS A 270 9.11 -1.19 4.33
N SER A 271 7.99 -0.87 3.70
CA SER A 271 6.77 -0.38 4.35
C SER A 271 5.59 -0.48 3.41
N CYS A 272 4.39 -0.59 3.98
CA CYS A 272 3.11 -0.58 3.27
C CYS A 272 1.98 -0.16 4.21
N TRP A 273 0.84 0.25 3.66
CA TRP A 273 -0.39 0.44 4.44
C TRP A 273 -1.62 0.13 3.61
N ASN A 274 -1.83 0.87 2.53
CA ASN A 274 -2.65 0.44 1.38
C ASN A 274 -4.03 -0.14 1.75
N GLY A 275 -4.74 0.52 2.66
CA GLY A 275 -6.14 0.26 3.00
C GLY A 275 -6.39 -0.73 4.12
N MET A 276 -5.58 -1.78 4.26
CA MET A 276 -5.73 -2.81 5.30
C MET A 276 -4.37 -3.43 5.66
N VAL A 277 -4.08 -3.51 6.96
CA VAL A 277 -2.79 -4.00 7.47
C VAL A 277 -2.98 -4.90 8.69
N ALA A 278 -2.33 -6.05 8.69
CA ALA A 278 -2.21 -6.92 9.86
C ALA A 278 -0.80 -6.85 10.45
N MET A 279 -0.69 -6.77 11.78
CA MET A 279 0.58 -6.83 12.51
C MET A 279 0.44 -7.72 13.75
N PRO A 280 1.50 -8.40 14.22
CA PRO A 280 1.51 -9.03 15.54
C PRO A 280 1.22 -8.01 16.65
N ILE A 281 0.47 -8.41 17.68
CA ILE A 281 0.13 -7.49 18.79
C ILE A 281 1.35 -7.15 19.65
N GLU A 282 2.30 -8.08 19.78
CA GLU A 282 3.42 -8.06 20.74
C GLU A 282 4.13 -6.69 20.81
N PRO A 283 4.52 -6.04 19.69
CA PRO A 283 5.19 -4.74 19.77
C PRO A 283 4.33 -3.64 20.41
N PHE A 284 3.00 -3.70 20.25
CA PHE A 284 2.06 -2.67 20.72
C PHE A 284 1.74 -2.74 22.21
N VAL A 285 2.05 -3.87 22.86
CA VAL A 285 1.83 -4.10 24.31
C VAL A 285 3.13 -4.34 25.07
N SER A 286 4.28 -4.22 24.41
CA SER A 286 5.60 -4.36 25.03
C SER A 286 5.91 -3.25 26.05
N THR A 287 7.02 -3.37 26.78
CA THR A 287 7.45 -2.37 27.78
C THR A 287 7.74 -0.99 27.17
N THR A 288 8.10 -0.95 25.88
CA THR A 288 8.21 0.28 25.08
C THR A 288 7.26 0.14 23.89
N PRO A 289 5.96 0.43 24.08
CA PRO A 289 4.96 0.12 23.09
C PRO A 289 5.21 0.80 21.74
N LEU A 290 5.05 0.03 20.66
CA LEU A 290 5.05 0.55 19.30
C LEU A 290 3.86 1.50 19.12
N ARG A 291 4.12 2.74 18.68
CA ARG A 291 3.10 3.79 18.50
C ARG A 291 3.33 4.52 17.20
N PHE A 292 2.25 5.03 16.62
CA PHE A 292 2.34 5.90 15.45
C PHE A 292 2.97 7.23 15.84
N ARG A 293 3.79 7.79 14.96
CA ARG A 293 4.40 9.11 15.13
C ARG A 293 4.57 9.82 13.79
N GLY A 294 4.69 11.14 13.84
CA GLY A 294 5.32 11.91 12.77
C GLY A 294 6.83 11.98 12.94
N ILE A 295 7.52 12.58 11.97
CA ILE A 295 8.92 12.96 12.17
C ILE A 295 9.04 14.11 13.20
N PRO A 296 10.19 14.26 13.89
CA PRO A 296 10.41 15.38 14.80
C PRO A 296 10.17 16.73 14.12
N ASP A 297 9.54 17.69 14.81
CA ASP A 297 9.28 19.02 14.24
C ASP A 297 10.57 19.70 13.77
N SER A 298 11.67 19.52 14.51
CA SER A 298 12.98 20.04 14.12
C SER A 298 13.53 19.45 12.81
N LEU A 299 13.12 18.24 12.42
CA LEU A 299 13.44 17.64 11.13
C LEU A 299 12.49 18.14 10.04
N ALA A 300 11.20 18.33 10.37
CA ALA A 300 10.20 18.86 9.46
C ALA A 300 10.54 20.28 8.97
N LEU A 301 11.23 21.09 9.78
CA LEU A 301 11.78 22.39 9.39
C LEU A 301 12.72 22.33 8.17
N PHE A 302 13.28 21.16 7.86
CA PHE A 302 14.08 20.95 6.65
C PHE A 302 13.21 20.61 5.42
N HIS A 303 11.91 20.92 5.47
CA HIS A 303 10.92 20.62 4.42
C HIS A 303 10.94 19.12 4.08
N LEU A 304 10.88 18.32 5.13
CA LEU A 304 10.76 16.87 5.04
C LEU A 304 9.44 16.47 5.72
N GLU A 305 8.83 15.40 5.22
CA GLU A 305 7.70 14.77 5.89
C GLU A 305 7.80 13.25 5.71
N GLY A 306 7.23 12.48 6.62
CA GLY A 306 7.20 11.03 6.53
C GLY A 306 5.89 10.49 7.09
N SER A 307 5.18 9.68 6.31
CA SER A 307 3.89 9.11 6.75
C SER A 307 4.07 8.27 8.00
N GLU A 308 3.17 8.44 8.97
CA GLU A 308 3.06 7.60 10.16
C GLU A 308 2.80 6.13 9.79
N CYS A 309 2.12 5.88 8.67
CA CYS A 309 1.87 4.55 8.12
C CYS A 309 3.13 3.90 7.53
N CYS A 310 4.16 4.70 7.19
CA CYS A 310 5.47 4.21 6.81
C CYS A 310 6.40 4.06 8.03
N LEU A 311 6.45 5.09 8.88
CA LEU A 311 7.36 5.18 10.02
C LEU A 311 7.13 4.05 11.03
N ILE A 312 5.88 3.59 11.19
CA ILE A 312 5.56 2.45 12.05
C ILE A 312 6.39 1.20 11.72
N HIS A 313 6.77 0.99 10.46
CA HIS A 313 7.60 -0.14 10.03
C HIS A 313 9.08 0.05 10.37
N ALA A 314 9.56 1.30 10.38
CA ALA A 314 10.92 1.62 10.80
C ALA A 314 11.10 1.43 12.31
N ASP A 315 10.02 1.67 13.07
CA ASP A 315 10.02 1.56 14.54
C ASP A 315 9.65 0.16 15.02
N ASN A 316 9.00 -0.66 14.18
CA ASN A 316 8.61 -2.02 14.55
C ASN A 316 9.85 -2.94 14.65
N PRO A 317 10.16 -3.49 15.84
CA PRO A 317 11.33 -4.34 16.05
C PRO A 317 11.28 -5.65 15.24
N LEU A 318 10.07 -6.09 14.83
CA LEU A 318 9.88 -7.30 14.04
C LEU A 318 10.27 -7.12 12.57
N SER A 319 10.26 -5.89 12.04
CA SER A 319 10.47 -5.61 10.61
C SER A 319 11.78 -6.15 10.07
N GLY A 320 12.85 -6.13 10.88
CA GLY A 320 14.18 -6.57 10.47
C GLY A 320 14.32 -8.09 10.30
N HIS A 321 13.51 -8.90 10.97
CA HIS A 321 13.67 -10.35 11.02
C HIS A 321 12.44 -11.14 10.58
N GLN A 322 11.22 -10.63 10.76
CA GLN A 322 9.99 -11.24 10.23
C GLN A 322 9.55 -10.63 8.89
N GLY A 323 10.05 -9.44 8.54
CA GLY A 323 9.78 -8.80 7.24
C GLY A 323 8.40 -8.12 7.12
N VAL A 324 8.30 -7.22 6.16
CA VAL A 324 7.06 -6.51 5.79
C VAL A 324 6.67 -6.94 4.38
N TYR A 325 5.40 -7.27 4.20
CA TYR A 325 4.89 -7.83 2.94
C TYR A 325 3.64 -7.11 2.45
N VAL A 326 3.58 -6.87 1.13
CA VAL A 326 2.31 -6.63 0.45
C VAL A 326 1.79 -7.97 -0.07
N ASN A 327 0.54 -8.30 0.24
CA ASN A 327 -0.11 -9.48 -0.34
C ASN A 327 -0.79 -9.09 -1.66
N PRO A 328 -0.31 -9.57 -2.83
CA PRO A 328 -0.84 -9.17 -4.13
C PRO A 328 -2.24 -9.73 -4.42
N LYS A 329 -2.73 -10.66 -3.60
CA LYS A 329 -4.07 -11.24 -3.72
C LYS A 329 -5.12 -10.43 -2.97
N VAL A 330 -4.72 -9.67 -1.94
CA VAL A 330 -5.61 -8.82 -1.14
C VAL A 330 -5.66 -7.44 -1.76
N ARG A 331 -6.77 -7.12 -2.40
CA ARG A 331 -6.99 -5.82 -3.06
C ARG A 331 -8.24 -5.20 -2.45
N VAL A 332 -8.18 -3.95 -2.03
CA VAL A 332 -9.29 -3.25 -1.39
C VAL A 332 -9.61 -1.97 -2.17
N GLY A 333 -10.85 -1.50 -2.09
CA GLY A 333 -11.33 -0.36 -2.87
C GLY A 333 -11.91 0.74 -2.00
N TYR A 334 -11.56 2.00 -2.23
CA TYR A 334 -12.18 3.16 -1.54
C TYR A 334 -13.63 3.43 -1.97
N ASN A 335 -14.17 2.62 -2.88
CA ASN A 335 -15.56 2.62 -3.31
C ASN A 335 -15.87 1.28 -3.99
N ALA A 336 -17.15 0.91 -4.07
CA ALA A 336 -17.59 -0.35 -4.66
C ALA A 336 -17.12 -0.52 -6.12
N PRO A 337 -17.25 0.49 -7.02
CA PRO A 337 -16.76 0.36 -8.38
C PRO A 337 -15.26 0.07 -8.47
N ALA A 338 -14.45 0.67 -7.59
CA ALA A 338 -13.03 0.41 -7.54
C ALA A 338 -12.72 -1.02 -7.09
N TYR A 339 -13.42 -1.51 -6.06
CA TYR A 339 -13.29 -2.89 -5.57
C TYR A 339 -13.69 -3.91 -6.64
N GLU A 340 -14.86 -3.75 -7.26
CA GLU A 340 -15.36 -4.63 -8.33
C GLU A 340 -14.41 -4.67 -9.53
N LYS A 341 -13.82 -3.52 -9.90
CA LYS A 341 -12.92 -3.43 -11.05
C LYS A 341 -11.63 -4.23 -10.86
N VAL A 342 -11.19 -4.41 -9.63
CA VAL A 342 -10.02 -5.24 -9.30
C VAL A 342 -10.39 -6.67 -8.88
N HIS A 343 -11.69 -7.01 -8.83
CA HIS A 343 -12.20 -8.37 -8.64
C HIS A 343 -13.16 -8.80 -9.77
N PRO A 344 -12.73 -8.78 -11.04
CA PRO A 344 -13.58 -9.31 -12.10
C PRO A 344 -13.78 -10.83 -11.94
N ALA A 345 -14.80 -11.40 -12.59
CA ALA A 345 -15.06 -12.85 -12.58
C ALA A 345 -13.95 -13.74 -13.20
N GLY A 346 -12.85 -13.15 -13.67
CA GLY A 346 -11.69 -13.83 -14.22
C GLY A 346 -10.41 -13.05 -13.90
N SER A 347 -9.37 -13.19 -14.72
CA SER A 347 -8.10 -12.52 -14.45
C SER A 347 -8.21 -11.00 -14.42
N TRP A 348 -7.85 -10.36 -13.31
CA TRP A 348 -7.77 -8.89 -13.22
C TRP A 348 -6.71 -8.28 -14.13
N LEU A 349 -5.70 -9.07 -14.53
CA LEU A 349 -4.68 -8.69 -15.50
C LEU A 349 -4.91 -9.43 -16.81
N SER A 350 -5.14 -8.68 -17.90
CA SER A 350 -5.17 -9.27 -19.24
C SER A 350 -3.75 -9.52 -19.76
N ARG A 351 -3.58 -10.49 -20.66
CA ARG A 351 -2.27 -10.79 -21.29
C ARG A 351 -1.68 -9.56 -22.01
N GLN A 352 -2.53 -8.79 -22.68
CA GLN A 352 -2.13 -7.56 -23.36
C GLN A 352 -1.65 -6.50 -22.35
N TYR A 353 -2.39 -6.34 -21.24
CA TYR A 353 -2.00 -5.42 -20.18
C TYR A 353 -0.66 -5.83 -19.55
N ILE A 354 -0.47 -7.12 -19.23
CA ILE A 354 0.79 -7.64 -18.69
C ILE A 354 1.95 -7.32 -19.64
N ALA A 355 1.80 -7.60 -20.94
CA ALA A 355 2.84 -7.31 -21.92
C ALA A 355 3.22 -5.82 -21.95
N LEU A 356 2.25 -4.93 -22.07
CA LEU A 356 2.49 -3.48 -22.11
C LEU A 356 3.10 -2.97 -20.81
N ALA A 357 2.59 -3.44 -19.67
CA ALA A 357 3.04 -3.03 -18.35
C ALA A 357 4.47 -3.49 -18.03
N LEU A 358 4.84 -4.72 -18.39
CA LEU A 358 6.21 -5.21 -18.24
C LEU A 358 7.20 -4.32 -19.00
N TRP A 359 6.81 -3.92 -20.21
CA TRP A 359 7.61 -3.06 -21.07
C TRP A 359 7.74 -1.63 -20.57
N GLU A 360 6.62 -1.04 -20.16
CA GLU A 360 6.60 0.27 -19.52
C GLU A 360 7.50 0.28 -18.28
N ASN A 361 7.39 -0.76 -17.43
CA ASN A 361 8.20 -0.87 -16.23
C ASN A 361 9.70 -1.02 -16.56
N ARG A 362 10.08 -1.85 -17.53
CA ARG A 362 11.47 -1.98 -18.01
C ARG A 362 12.03 -0.63 -18.46
N PHE A 363 11.30 0.06 -19.33
CA PHE A 363 11.69 1.37 -19.84
C PHE A 363 11.84 2.40 -18.72
N ARG A 364 10.84 2.53 -17.84
CA ARG A 364 10.90 3.48 -16.72
C ARG A 364 12.07 3.20 -15.79
N ARG A 365 12.39 1.95 -15.48
CA ARG A 365 13.56 1.62 -14.64
C ARG A 365 14.88 2.04 -15.28
N TRP A 366 15.01 1.94 -16.60
CA TRP A 366 16.20 2.40 -17.33
C TRP A 366 16.26 3.92 -17.50
N ALA A 367 15.11 4.56 -17.74
CA ALA A 367 15.02 5.99 -18.03
C ALA A 367 14.93 6.88 -16.79
N THR A 368 14.66 6.32 -15.61
CA THR A 368 14.47 7.09 -14.37
C THR A 368 15.35 6.57 -13.23
N THR A 369 15.76 7.49 -12.35
CA THR A 369 16.59 7.21 -11.18
C THR A 369 15.99 7.83 -9.92
N THR A 370 16.10 7.13 -8.78
CA THR A 370 15.68 7.64 -7.46
C THR A 370 16.81 8.38 -6.75
N LEU A 371 18.03 8.38 -7.32
CA LEU A 371 19.23 8.93 -6.70
C LEU A 371 19.10 10.42 -6.34
N PHE A 372 18.58 11.25 -7.25
CA PHE A 372 18.46 12.69 -6.99
C PHE A 372 17.48 13.00 -5.86
N LYS A 373 16.30 12.36 -5.87
CA LYS A 373 15.31 12.51 -4.79
C LYS A 373 15.91 12.07 -3.44
N LYS A 374 16.51 10.87 -3.40
CA LYS A 374 17.16 10.33 -2.20
C LYS A 374 18.32 11.21 -1.71
N TRP A 375 19.09 11.80 -2.62
CA TRP A 375 20.19 12.70 -2.27
C TRP A 375 19.71 13.97 -1.56
N VAL A 376 18.62 14.59 -2.04
CA VAL A 376 18.04 15.78 -1.39
C VAL A 376 17.61 15.45 0.05
N VAL A 377 16.88 14.35 0.23
CA VAL A 377 16.44 13.89 1.56
C VAL A 377 17.64 13.60 2.47
N ARG A 378 18.60 12.79 2.00
CA ARG A 378 19.83 12.45 2.74
C ARG A 378 20.61 13.66 3.18
N ARG A 379 20.81 14.63 2.29
CA ARG A 379 21.54 15.86 2.58
C ARG A 379 20.86 16.63 3.71
N ARG A 380 19.54 16.77 3.67
CA ARG A 380 18.76 17.48 4.69
C ARG A 380 18.77 16.75 6.03
N VAL A 381 18.62 15.43 6.03
CA VAL A 381 18.75 14.60 7.24
C VAL A 381 20.17 14.74 7.83
N ALA A 382 21.21 14.72 7.01
CA ALA A 382 22.59 14.91 7.47
C ALA A 382 22.81 16.30 8.09
N GLN A 383 22.28 17.36 7.47
CA GLN A 383 22.31 18.71 8.03
C GLN A 383 21.58 18.78 9.37
N TRP A 384 20.39 18.19 9.47
CA TRP A 384 19.63 18.12 10.72
C TRP A 384 20.38 17.38 11.83
N LYS A 385 21.02 16.24 11.50
CA LYS A 385 21.85 15.46 12.43
C LYS A 385 23.09 16.24 12.90
N SER A 386 23.69 17.07 12.05
CA SER A 386 24.87 17.86 12.45
C SER A 386 24.59 18.94 13.50
N LEU A 387 23.31 19.31 13.71
CA LEU A 387 22.95 20.34 14.68
C LEU A 387 22.89 19.83 16.14
N SER A 388 22.81 18.51 16.38
CA SER A 388 22.82 17.94 17.73
C SER A 388 23.11 16.44 17.69
N SER A 389 24.01 15.96 18.56
CA SER A 389 24.48 14.57 18.60
C SER A 389 23.41 13.53 18.97
N GLY A 390 22.29 13.95 19.57
CA GLY A 390 21.18 13.06 19.94
C GLY A 390 20.14 12.83 18.83
N ARG A 391 20.28 13.50 17.68
CA ARG A 391 19.28 13.44 16.60
C ARG A 391 19.44 12.18 15.76
N HIS A 392 18.41 11.34 15.74
CA HIS A 392 18.33 10.14 14.93
C HIS A 392 16.93 9.96 14.35
N GLU A 393 16.86 9.48 13.11
CA GLU A 393 15.60 9.11 12.44
C GLU A 393 15.86 7.78 11.71
N PRO A 394 15.33 6.65 12.20
CA PRO A 394 15.53 5.34 11.58
C PRO A 394 14.73 5.18 10.27
N GLY A 395 13.65 5.94 10.10
CA GLY A 395 12.74 5.89 8.96
C GLY A 395 13.14 6.77 7.77
N GLU A 396 14.44 6.94 7.48
CA GLU A 396 14.90 7.79 6.36
C GLU A 396 14.26 7.40 5.01
N PHE A 397 13.97 6.12 4.80
CA PHE A 397 13.32 5.60 3.59
C PHE A 397 11.84 5.99 3.45
N CYS A 398 11.22 6.50 4.52
CA CYS A 398 9.86 7.04 4.51
C CYS A 398 9.79 8.52 4.13
N LEU A 399 10.92 9.22 4.19
CA LEU A 399 10.96 10.67 4.09
C LEU A 399 10.83 11.14 2.64
N ILE A 400 10.01 12.15 2.45
CA ILE A 400 9.81 12.85 1.18
C ILE A 400 10.13 14.33 1.34
N ASN A 401 10.47 14.97 0.23
CA ASN A 401 10.71 16.41 0.13
C ASN A 401 9.38 17.16 -0.05
N GLU A 402 8.56 17.17 1.00
CA GLU A 402 7.27 17.84 1.04
C GLU A 402 6.98 18.36 2.45
N MET A 403 5.93 19.17 2.58
CA MET A 403 5.35 19.59 3.85
C MET A 403 3.82 19.49 3.75
N GLN A 404 3.18 18.93 4.78
CA GLN A 404 1.74 18.66 4.79
C GLN A 404 1.09 19.20 6.06
N VAL A 405 0.04 20.00 5.88
CA VAL A 405 -0.70 20.63 6.99
C VAL A 405 -2.17 20.28 6.95
N LEU A 406 -2.81 20.28 8.11
CA LEU A 406 -4.26 20.13 8.25
C LEU A 406 -4.96 21.41 7.77
N VAL A 407 -6.10 21.24 7.11
CA VAL A 407 -7.04 22.32 6.80
C VAL A 407 -8.46 21.87 7.15
N ALA A 408 -9.39 22.80 7.28
CA ALA A 408 -10.77 22.50 7.68
C ALA A 408 -11.36 21.29 6.94
N ASN A 409 -11.29 21.28 5.61
CA ASN A 409 -11.85 20.24 4.76
C ASN A 409 -10.87 19.13 4.36
N GLY A 410 -9.78 18.93 5.11
CA GLY A 410 -8.82 17.85 4.87
C GLY A 410 -7.38 18.28 5.14
N TRP A 411 -6.55 18.30 4.10
CA TRP A 411 -5.14 18.63 4.23
C TRP A 411 -4.59 19.28 2.95
N ALA A 412 -3.44 19.95 3.05
CA ALA A 412 -2.80 20.62 1.93
C ALA A 412 -1.27 20.42 1.92
N HIS A 413 -0.69 20.44 0.72
CA HIS A 413 0.76 20.61 0.53
C HIS A 413 1.12 22.10 0.64
N VAL A 414 2.27 22.42 1.23
CA VAL A 414 2.74 23.81 1.45
C VAL A 414 4.21 24.01 1.12
#